data_AF-A0A937TDC5-F1
#
_entry.id   AF-A0A937TDC5-F1
#
_cell.length_a   1.000
_cell.length_b   1.000
_cell.length_c   1.000
_cell.angle_alpha   90.00
_cell.angle_beta   90.00
_cell.angle_gamma   90.00
#
_symmetry.space_group_name_H-M   'P 1'
#
loop_
_entity.id
_entity.type
_entity.pdbx_description
1 polymer ?
#
loop_
_entity_poly.entity_id
_entity_poly.type
_entity_poly.pdbx_seq_one_letter_code
_entity_poly.pdbx_strand_id
1 'polypeptide(L)' 'MNIADHVANLRAQYQFKTPDAIQLGTALACGADYIITNDKAWQRFEEIKVVLVEELNTR' A
#
# COMPACT_ATOMS: atom_id res chain seq x y z
N MET A 1 -3.92 14.88 7.79
CA MET A 1 -2.59 14.27 7.70
C MET A 1 -2.18 14.30 6.24
N ASN A 2 -0.97 14.76 5.91
CA ASN A 2 -0.52 14.90 4.52
C ASN A 2 0.15 13.59 4.03
N ILE A 3 0.49 13.50 2.74
CA ILE A 3 1.14 12.30 2.18
C ILE A 3 2.43 11.96 2.94
N ALA A 4 3.30 12.95 3.20
CA ALA A 4 4.58 12.72 3.87
C ALA A 4 4.41 12.16 5.29
N ASP A 5 3.40 12.61 6.03
CA ASP A 5 3.07 12.08 7.36
C ASP A 5 2.69 10.59 7.27
N HIS A 6 1.88 10.21 6.26
CA HIS A 6 1.50 8.80 6.06
C HIS A 6 2.73 7.95 5.72
N VAL A 7 3.57 8.41 4.80
CA VAL A 7 4.82 7.71 4.44
C VAL A 7 5.71 7.48 5.66
N ALA A 8 5.90 8.51 6.49
CA ALA A 8 6.72 8.41 7.70
C ALA A 8 6.16 7.37 8.68
N ASN A 9 4.84 7.39 8.92
CA ASN A 9 4.18 6.43 9.81
C ASN A 9 4.25 5.00 9.28
N LEU A 10 4.05 4.80 7.98
CA LEU A 10 4.16 3.47 7.36
C LEU A 10 5.57 2.88 7.49
N ARG A 11 6.61 3.70 7.34
CA ARG A 11 7.99 3.26 7.57
C ARG A 11 8.24 2.88 9.03
N ALA A 12 7.67 3.61 9.98
CA ALA A 12 7.82 3.33 11.39
C ALA A 12 7.10 2.04 11.82
N GLN A 13 5.89 1.81 11.30
CA GLN A 13 5.03 0.69 11.71
C GLN A 13 5.33 -0.61 10.95
N TYR A 14 5.42 -0.53 9.61
CA TYR A 14 5.55 -1.71 8.75
C TYR A 14 6.97 -1.95 8.25
N GLN A 15 7.88 -0.99 8.44
CA GLN A 15 9.25 -1.06 7.92
C GLN A 15 9.30 -1.26 6.40
N PHE A 16 8.33 -0.69 5.67
CA PHE A 16 8.38 -0.66 4.21
C PHE A 16 9.60 0.11 3.72
N LYS A 17 10.16 -0.30 2.56
CA LYS A 17 11.18 0.49 1.89
C LYS A 17 10.56 1.82 1.49
N THR A 18 11.39 2.86 1.39
CA THR A 18 10.94 4.22 1.02
C THR A 18 10.01 4.26 -0.20
N PRO A 19 10.30 3.61 -1.36
CA PRO A 19 9.38 3.63 -2.50
C PRO A 19 8.01 3.01 -2.18
N ASP A 20 7.97 1.87 -1.48
CA ASP A 20 6.72 1.19 -1.12
C ASP A 20 5.89 2.04 -0.16
N ALA A 21 6.54 2.60 0.86
CA ALA A 21 5.88 3.49 1.82
C ALA A 21 5.31 4.75 1.14
N ILE A 22 5.98 5.29 0.12
CA ILE A 22 5.47 6.41 -0.67
C ILE A 22 4.19 6.02 -1.41
N GLN A 23 4.18 4.88 -2.10
CA GLN A 23 3.02 4.44 -2.88
C GLN A 23 1.84 4.11 -1.96
N LEU A 24 2.06 3.32 -0.90
CA LEU A 24 1.04 2.96 0.09
C LEU A 24 0.52 4.19 0.85
N GLY A 25 1.41 5.11 1.25
CA GLY A 25 1.05 6.33 1.95
C GLY A 25 0.26 7.29 1.08
N THR A 26 0.55 7.34 -0.23
CA THR A 26 -0.24 8.12 -1.19
C THR A 26 -1.63 7.50 -1.38
N ALA A 27 -1.73 6.18 -1.55
CA ALA A 27 -3.01 5.49 -1.66
C ALA A 27 -3.91 5.77 -0.44
N LEU A 28 -3.33 5.70 0.78
CA LEU A 28 -4.03 6.00 2.02
C LEU A 28 -4.48 7.47 2.10
N ALA A 29 -3.60 8.41 1.75
CA ALA A 29 -3.92 9.84 1.75
C ALA A 29 -5.00 10.21 0.72
N CYS A 30 -5.05 9.50 -0.41
CA CYS A 30 -6.05 9.70 -1.45
C CYS A 30 -7.37 8.94 -1.19
N GLY A 31 -7.46 8.14 -0.13
CA GLY A 31 -8.65 7.36 0.20
C GLY A 31 -8.94 6.23 -0.80
N ALA A 32 -7.90 5.55 -1.30
CA ALA A 32 -8.06 4.43 -2.21
C ALA A 32 -8.74 3.23 -1.52
N ASP A 33 -9.70 2.60 -2.20
CA ASP A 33 -10.38 1.39 -1.71
C ASP A 33 -9.54 0.12 -1.89
N TYR A 34 -8.74 0.06 -2.95
CA TYR A 34 -7.93 -1.10 -3.33
C TYR A 34 -6.54 -0.70 -3.78
N ILE A 35 -5.59 -1.59 -3.52
CA ILE A 35 -4.27 -1.58 -4.14
C ILE A 35 -4.14 -2.83 -5.00
N ILE A 36 -3.83 -2.65 -6.28
CA ILE A 36 -3.55 -3.75 -7.21
C ILE A 36 -2.04 -3.79 -7.43
N THR A 37 -1.40 -4.92 -7.12
CA THR A 37 0.07 -5.03 -7.21
C THR A 37 0.53 -6.46 -7.53
N ASN A 38 1.75 -6.59 -8.06
CA ASN A 38 2.44 -7.88 -8.17
C ASN A 38 3.27 -8.21 -6.93
N ASP A 39 3.47 -7.23 -6.04
CA ASP A 39 4.33 -7.40 -4.87
C ASP A 39 3.56 -8.06 -3.72
N LYS A 40 3.87 -9.34 -3.48
CA LYS A 40 3.26 -10.13 -2.40
C LYS A 40 3.60 -9.59 -1.01
N ALA A 41 4.72 -8.87 -0.85
CA ALA A 41 5.09 -8.29 0.44
C ALA A 41 4.09 -7.23 0.91
N TRP A 42 3.29 -6.65 0.01
CA TRP A 42 2.30 -5.65 0.35
C TRP A 42 1.05 -6.23 1.01
N GLN A 43 0.81 -7.54 0.93
CA GLN A 43 -0.35 -8.18 1.60
C GLN A 43 -0.32 -8.04 3.14
N ARG A 44 0.83 -7.67 3.73
CA ARG A 44 0.95 -7.34 5.16
C ARG A 44 0.41 -5.95 5.52
N PHE A 45 0.03 -5.13 4.53
CA PHE A 45 -0.56 -3.81 4.74
C PHE A 45 -2.04 -3.97 5.03
N GLU A 46 -2.50 -3.54 6.20
CA GLU A 46 -3.85 -3.85 6.71
C GLU A 46 -4.85 -2.70 6.49
N GLU A 47 -4.37 -1.51 6.13
CA GLU A 47 -5.17 -0.28 6.04
C GLU A 47 -5.98 -0.18 4.75
N ILE A 48 -5.49 -0.76 3.65
CA ILE A 48 -6.18 -0.81 2.35
C ILE A 48 -6.13 -2.23 1.82
N LYS A 49 -7.24 -2.70 1.23
CA LYS A 49 -7.31 -4.04 0.65
C LYS A 49 -6.34 -4.17 -0.52
N VAL A 50 -5.36 -5.05 -0.36
CA VAL A 50 -4.41 -5.41 -1.42
C VAL A 50 -4.97 -6.60 -2.21
N VAL A 51 -4.96 -6.48 -3.54
CA VAL A 51 -5.33 -7.53 -4.49
C VAL A 51 -4.10 -7.81 -5.36
N LEU A 52 -3.69 -9.06 -5.41
CA LEU A 52 -2.59 -9.44 -6.29
C LEU A 52 -3.07 -9.51 -7.73
N VAL A 53 -2.25 -9.07 -8.68
CA VAL A 53 -2.58 -9.17 -10.12
C VAL A 53 -2.90 -10.62 -10.52
N GLU A 54 -2.22 -11.61 -9.93
CA GLU A 54 -2.50 -13.03 -10.18
C GLU A 54 -3.91 -13.48 -9.74
N GLU A 55 -4.53 -12.76 -8.80
CA GLU A 55 -5.90 -13.00 -8.31
C GLU A 55 -6.96 -12.38 -9.24
N LEU A 56 -6.57 -11.46 -10.13
CA LEU A 56 -7.47 -10.77 -11.06
C LEU A 56 -7.76 -11.57 -12.34
N ASN A 57 -7.40 -12.86 -12.39
CA ASN A 57 -7.67 -13.71 -13.55
C ASN A 57 -9.17 -13.89 -13.80
N THR A 58 -9.73 -13.00 -14.62
CA THR A 58 -10.98 -13.21 -15.35
C THR A 58 -10.66 -14.03 -16.58
N ARG A 59 -11.14 -15.28 -16.61
CA ARG A 59 -11.26 -16.06 -17.85
C ARG A 59 -12.19 -15.37 -18.82
#